data_AF-A0A4S4KL17-F1
#
_entry.id   AF-A0A4S4KL17-F1
#
_cell.length_a   1.000
_cell.length_b   1.000
_cell.length_c   1.000
_cell.angle_alpha   90.00
_cell.angle_beta   90.00
_cell.angle_gamma   90.00
#
_symmetry.space_group_name_H-M   'P 1'
#
loop_
_entity.id
_entity.type
_entity.pdbx_description
1 polymer ?
#
loop_
_entity_poly.entity_id
_entity_poly.type
_entity_poly.pdbx_seq_one_letter_code
_entity_poly.pdbx_strand_id
1 'polypeptide(L)'
;MNKSDDDGDGACQQLTAEAPLSHIRKESLDVYNRVHSIAEDVLFITATSRVYPDLPILPNLRCGAWYVDPQIARTEPAYFKSTDGHFNNWGFNLRRPNLHLLSIVTEHNGFIIVDSTRAGKRIPDALSKTVPIWCAVINRAIKTAFSKPPDAHGDSGSGGGGGGGRGWDTALYTPPRRRERTRAFPDRR
;
A
#
# COMPACT_ATOMS: atom_id res chain seq x y z
N MET A 1 49.63 11.13 63.62
CA MET A 1 49.93 9.77 63.12
C MET A 1 48.65 8.96 63.19
N ASN A 2 47.99 8.45 62.15
CA ASN A 2 48.21 8.21 60.71
C ASN A 2 46.80 8.25 60.07
N LYS A 3 46.46 9.06 59.06
CA LYS A 3 46.64 9.00 57.58
C LYS A 3 46.30 7.66 56.89
N SER A 4 45.29 7.76 56.00
CA SER A 4 44.96 6.99 54.77
C SER A 4 44.34 5.58 54.98
N ASP A 5 43.36 5.07 54.20
CA ASP A 5 42.88 5.29 52.81
C ASP A 5 41.34 5.03 52.78
N ASP A 6 40.49 5.93 52.28
CA ASP A 6 39.89 5.97 50.92
C ASP A 6 39.82 4.64 50.16
N ASP A 7 38.60 4.21 49.83
CA ASP A 7 38.23 3.57 48.56
C ASP A 7 36.73 3.27 48.56
N GLY A 8 35.98 4.20 47.97
CA GLY A 8 34.59 3.99 47.58
C GLY A 8 34.54 3.21 46.27
N ASP A 9 34.08 1.96 46.32
CA ASP A 9 33.65 1.25 45.13
C ASP A 9 32.15 1.50 44.90
N GLY A 10 31.90 2.53 44.10
CA GLY A 10 30.61 2.80 43.49
C GLY A 10 30.21 1.61 42.63
N ALA A 11 29.14 0.93 43.05
CA ALA A 11 28.39 0.03 42.18
C ALA A 11 27.84 0.84 41.00
N CYS A 12 28.63 0.89 39.91
CA CYS A 12 28.19 1.33 38.61
C CYS A 12 27.13 0.34 38.13
N GLN A 13 25.87 0.61 38.50
CA GLN A 13 24.72 -0.05 37.90
C GLN A 13 24.83 0.16 36.39
N GLN A 14 25.13 -0.92 35.66
CA GLN A 14 25.07 -0.92 34.21
C GLN A 14 23.66 -0.49 33.79
N LEU A 15 23.51 0.77 33.42
CA LEU A 15 22.31 1.32 32.81
C LEU A 15 22.15 0.61 31.47
N THR A 16 21.33 -0.44 31.45
CA THR A 16 21.02 -1.17 30.24
C THR A 16 20.36 -0.18 29.27
N ALA A 17 20.83 -0.14 28.01
CA ALA A 17 20.29 0.72 26.95
C ALA A 17 18.77 0.50 26.69
N GLU A 18 18.19 -0.51 27.32
CA GLU A 18 16.76 -0.84 27.26
C GLU A 18 15.88 0.23 27.94
N ALA A 19 16.33 0.84 29.05
CA ALA A 19 15.50 1.80 29.78
C ALA A 19 15.25 3.10 28.99
N PRO A 20 16.27 3.77 28.39
CA PRO A 20 16.06 4.94 27.53
C PRO A 20 15.25 4.64 26.27
N LEU A 21 15.53 3.51 25.60
CA LEU A 21 14.79 3.09 24.40
C LEU A 21 13.33 2.76 24.70
N SER A 22 13.04 2.22 25.88
CA SER A 22 11.66 1.99 26.34
C SER A 22 10.91 3.30 26.58
N HIS A 23 11.59 4.34 27.08
CA HIS A 23 11.01 5.66 27.29
C HIS A 23 10.67 6.34 25.96
N ILE A 24 11.62 6.33 25.00
CA ILE A 24 11.42 6.84 23.64
C ILE A 24 10.27 6.10 22.92
N ARG A 25 10.15 4.78 23.13
CA ARG A 25 9.02 3.99 22.60
C ARG A 25 7.68 4.33 23.22
N LYS A 26 7.65 4.75 24.49
CA LYS A 26 6.41 5.22 25.14
C LYS A 26 6.04 6.61 24.66
N GLU A 27 7.03 7.49 24.48
CA GLU A 27 6.84 8.82 23.91
C GLU A 27 6.33 8.77 22.46
N SER A 28 6.81 7.85 21.62
CA SER A 28 6.27 7.69 20.26
C SER A 28 4.81 7.22 20.21
N LEU A 29 4.28 6.68 21.32
CA LEU A 29 2.87 6.34 21.47
C LEU A 29 2.04 7.49 22.04
N ASP A 30 2.67 8.61 22.41
CA ASP A 30 1.99 9.79 22.94
C ASP A 30 0.98 10.37 21.93
N VAL A 31 -0.09 10.96 22.47
CA VAL A 31 -1.19 11.53 21.68
C VAL A 31 -0.68 12.63 20.76
N TYR A 32 0.24 13.48 21.24
CA TYR A 32 0.83 14.54 20.41
C TYR A 32 1.50 13.94 19.17
N ASN A 33 2.39 12.96 19.34
CA ASN A 33 3.12 12.33 18.24
C ASN A 33 2.18 11.64 17.24
N ARG A 34 1.08 11.03 17.71
CA ARG A 34 0.07 10.44 16.82
C ARG A 34 -0.66 11.49 15.98
N VAL A 35 -1.11 12.58 16.60
CA VAL A 35 -1.81 13.66 15.90
C VAL A 35 -0.85 14.38 14.95
N HIS A 36 0.39 14.60 15.37
CA HIS A 36 1.43 15.20 14.53
C HIS A 36 1.73 14.34 13.31
N SER A 37 1.93 13.03 13.47
CA SER A 37 2.11 12.10 12.36
C SER A 37 0.92 12.10 11.39
N ILE A 38 -0.32 12.15 11.90
CA ILE A 38 -1.51 12.27 11.04
C ILE A 38 -1.47 13.58 10.25
N ALA A 39 -1.13 14.70 10.88
CA ALA A 39 -1.08 16.01 10.21
C ALA A 39 -0.01 16.03 9.10
N GLU A 40 1.17 15.47 9.34
CA GLU A 40 2.22 15.33 8.32
C GLU A 40 1.76 14.47 7.14
N ASP A 41 1.13 13.33 7.42
CA ASP A 41 0.61 12.43 6.39
C ASP A 41 -0.49 13.10 5.54
N VAL A 42 -1.39 13.89 6.15
CA VAL A 42 -2.41 14.66 5.42
C VAL A 42 -1.76 15.65 4.44
N LEU A 43 -0.70 16.34 4.86
CA LEU A 43 0.04 17.26 3.99
C LEU A 43 0.72 16.51 2.84
N PHE A 44 1.30 15.35 3.11
CA PHE A 44 1.90 14.49 2.07
C PHE A 44 0.87 14.01 1.04
N ILE A 45 -0.31 13.55 1.48
CA ILE A 45 -1.39 13.14 0.58
C ILE A 45 -1.92 14.32 -0.24
N THR A 46 -2.05 15.49 0.37
CA THR A 46 -2.47 16.73 -0.32
C THR A 46 -1.45 17.15 -1.37
N ALA A 47 -0.15 17.01 -1.10
CA ALA A 47 0.88 17.26 -2.10
C ALA A 47 0.82 16.21 -3.24
N THR A 48 0.58 14.95 -2.89
CA THR A 48 0.47 13.84 -3.85
C THR A 48 -0.71 14.02 -4.80
N SER A 49 -1.87 14.48 -4.32
CA SER A 49 -3.03 14.74 -5.17
C SER A 49 -2.78 15.84 -6.20
N ARG A 50 -1.94 16.82 -5.87
CA ARG A 50 -1.53 17.88 -6.82
C ARG A 50 -0.57 17.36 -7.90
N VAL A 51 0.27 16.38 -7.57
CA VAL A 51 1.21 15.76 -8.53
C VAL A 51 0.48 14.82 -9.48
N TYR A 52 -0.58 14.16 -9.01
CA TYR A 52 -1.40 13.21 -9.78
C TYR A 52 -2.86 13.65 -9.84
N PRO A 53 -3.17 14.78 -10.50
CA PRO A 53 -4.53 15.36 -10.49
C PRO A 53 -5.57 14.46 -11.15
N ASP A 54 -5.14 13.62 -12.10
CA ASP A 54 -6.04 12.71 -12.84
C ASP A 54 -6.37 11.43 -12.06
N LEU A 55 -5.69 11.15 -10.95
CA LEU A 55 -5.88 9.95 -10.13
C LEU A 55 -6.64 10.30 -8.84
N PRO A 56 -7.91 9.87 -8.71
CA PRO A 56 -8.68 10.14 -7.51
C PRO A 56 -8.05 9.52 -6.26
N ILE A 57 -8.15 10.22 -5.13
CA ILE A 57 -7.69 9.73 -3.83
C ILE A 57 -8.84 9.01 -3.11
N LEU A 58 -8.62 7.74 -2.76
CA LEU A 58 -9.58 6.91 -2.04
C LEU A 58 -9.01 6.52 -0.68
N PRO A 59 -9.61 6.96 0.43
CA PRO A 59 -9.27 6.42 1.74
C PRO A 59 -9.76 4.97 1.85
N ASN A 60 -8.90 4.08 2.34
CA ASN A 60 -9.35 2.77 2.80
C ASN A 60 -10.03 2.92 4.18
N LEU A 61 -11.34 2.65 4.29
CA LEU A 61 -12.11 2.88 5.53
C LEU A 61 -11.68 2.04 6.75
N ARG A 62 -10.68 1.16 6.61
CA ARG A 62 -10.09 0.48 7.76
C ARG A 62 -9.28 1.47 8.61
N CYS A 63 -8.41 2.25 7.99
CA CYS A 63 -7.56 3.22 8.68
C CYS A 63 -7.19 4.45 7.83
N GLY A 64 -7.31 4.41 6.50
CA GLY A 64 -6.88 5.47 5.58
C GLY A 64 -7.63 6.80 5.71
N ALA A 65 -8.88 6.79 6.19
CA ALA A 65 -9.71 7.99 6.30
C ALA A 65 -9.13 9.08 7.22
N TRP A 66 -8.23 8.73 8.14
CA TRP A 66 -7.56 9.70 9.02
C TRP A 66 -6.59 10.62 8.27
N TYR A 67 -6.13 10.22 7.09
CA TYR A 67 -5.01 10.86 6.40
C TYR A 67 -5.42 11.57 5.10
N VAL A 68 -6.71 11.65 4.80
CA VAL A 68 -7.22 12.25 3.57
C VAL A 68 -8.15 13.40 3.93
N ASP A 69 -7.88 14.58 3.39
CA ASP A 69 -8.79 15.73 3.48
C ASP A 69 -10.12 15.38 2.78
N PRO A 70 -11.28 15.51 3.46
CA PRO A 70 -12.58 15.26 2.85
C PRO A 70 -12.87 16.07 1.57
N GLN A 71 -12.20 17.22 1.37
CA GLN A 71 -12.36 18.04 0.17
C GLN A 71 -11.68 17.42 -1.07
N ILE A 72 -10.64 16.61 -0.88
CA ILE A 72 -9.94 15.93 -1.97
C ILE A 72 -10.33 14.45 -2.11
N ALA A 73 -10.91 13.87 -1.05
CA ALA A 73 -11.35 12.49 -1.05
C ALA A 73 -12.52 12.27 -2.02
N ARG A 74 -12.53 11.11 -2.70
CA ARG A 74 -13.75 10.62 -3.36
C ARG A 74 -14.80 10.20 -2.34
N THR A 75 -16.07 10.36 -2.71
CA THR A 75 -17.21 9.94 -1.90
C THR A 75 -17.27 8.42 -1.76
N GLU A 76 -16.90 7.69 -2.82
CA GLU A 76 -16.84 6.24 -2.87
C GLU A 76 -15.51 5.72 -2.28
N PRO A 77 -15.50 5.17 -1.06
CA PRO A 77 -14.25 4.82 -0.42
C PRO A 77 -13.88 3.36 -0.69
N ALA A 78 -12.62 3.01 -0.44
CA ALA A 78 -12.15 1.63 -0.52
C ALA A 78 -12.37 0.89 0.82
N TYR A 79 -12.50 -0.44 0.76
CA TYR A 79 -12.62 -1.29 1.94
C TYR A 79 -11.80 -2.58 1.77
N PHE A 80 -10.48 -2.46 1.82
CA PHE A 80 -9.57 -3.61 1.75
C PHE A 80 -9.16 -4.06 3.14
N LYS A 81 -9.47 -5.32 3.51
CA LYS A 81 -9.10 -5.91 4.80
C LYS A 81 -7.83 -6.75 4.67
N SER A 82 -6.88 -6.55 5.57
CA SER A 82 -5.61 -7.29 5.61
C SER A 82 -5.73 -8.80 5.85
N THR A 83 -6.86 -9.27 6.42
CA THR A 83 -7.08 -10.70 6.68
C THR A 83 -7.36 -11.51 5.42
N ASP A 84 -7.82 -10.86 4.36
CA ASP A 84 -8.15 -11.52 3.09
C ASP A 84 -6.88 -11.87 2.28
N GLY A 85 -5.72 -11.32 2.69
CA GLY A 85 -4.40 -11.68 2.18
C GLY A 85 -3.45 -12.21 3.25
N HIS A 86 -3.95 -12.73 4.38
CA HIS A 86 -3.10 -13.29 5.43
C HIS A 86 -2.60 -14.71 5.09
N PHE A 87 -1.53 -15.15 5.75
CA PHE A 87 -1.02 -16.52 5.63
C PHE A 87 -2.15 -17.53 5.94
N ASN A 88 -2.31 -18.57 5.12
CA ASN A 88 -3.42 -19.53 5.12
C ASN A 88 -4.82 -19.01 4.68
N ASN A 89 -4.97 -17.72 4.38
CA ASN A 89 -6.23 -17.15 3.87
C ASN A 89 -5.95 -16.21 2.69
N TRP A 90 -5.49 -16.78 1.58
CA TRP A 90 -5.26 -16.09 0.30
C TRP A 90 -6.56 -16.13 -0.51
N GLY A 91 -7.59 -15.50 0.03
CA GLY A 91 -8.96 -15.66 -0.44
C GLY A 91 -9.57 -14.34 -0.88
N PHE A 92 -10.27 -14.35 -2.01
CA PHE A 92 -11.10 -13.21 -2.43
C PHE A 92 -12.41 -13.19 -1.65
N ASN A 93 -12.70 -12.07 -0.98
CA ASN A 93 -13.90 -11.93 -0.17
C ASN A 93 -15.10 -11.47 -1.00
N LEU A 94 -16.03 -12.38 -1.27
CA LEU A 94 -17.25 -12.08 -2.05
C LEU A 94 -18.25 -11.17 -1.31
N ARG A 95 -18.16 -11.03 0.02
CA ARG A 95 -19.06 -10.12 0.77
C ARG A 95 -18.68 -8.65 0.62
N ARG A 96 -17.40 -8.37 0.40
CA ARG A 96 -16.87 -7.01 0.25
C ARG A 96 -15.93 -6.95 -0.96
N PRO A 97 -16.47 -7.20 -2.15
CA PRO A 97 -15.64 -7.42 -3.32
C PRO A 97 -15.09 -6.10 -3.90
N ASN A 98 -15.43 -4.93 -3.36
CA ASN A 98 -14.98 -3.61 -3.84
C ASN A 98 -15.22 -3.40 -5.35
N LEU A 99 -16.28 -3.99 -5.92
CA LEU A 99 -16.58 -3.90 -7.35
C LEU A 99 -16.98 -2.49 -7.80
N HIS A 100 -17.48 -1.68 -6.88
CA HIS A 100 -17.78 -0.26 -7.12
C HIS A 100 -16.52 0.54 -7.50
N LEU A 101 -15.32 0.05 -7.18
CA LEU A 101 -14.07 0.69 -7.60
C LEU A 101 -13.81 0.52 -9.10
N LEU A 102 -14.45 -0.43 -9.77
CA LEU A 102 -14.26 -0.66 -11.21
C LEU A 102 -14.77 0.50 -12.06
N SER A 103 -15.87 1.16 -11.68
CA SER A 103 -16.34 2.35 -12.37
C SER A 103 -15.32 3.49 -12.30
N ILE A 104 -14.66 3.64 -11.16
CA ILE A 104 -13.61 4.65 -10.95
C ILE A 104 -12.41 4.33 -11.84
N VAL A 105 -11.99 3.07 -11.95
CA VAL A 105 -10.91 2.67 -12.87
C VAL A 105 -11.27 2.95 -14.32
N THR A 106 -12.52 2.70 -14.73
CA THR A 106 -12.95 2.98 -16.11
C THR A 106 -13.03 4.47 -16.42
N GLU A 107 -13.36 5.30 -15.44
CA GLU A 107 -13.50 6.75 -15.59
C GLU A 107 -12.15 7.47 -15.55
N HIS A 108 -11.28 7.10 -14.61
CA HIS A 108 -10.04 7.82 -14.30
C HIS A 108 -8.76 7.04 -14.67
N ASN A 109 -8.89 5.86 -15.28
CA ASN A 109 -7.77 5.00 -15.67
C ASN A 109 -6.88 4.56 -14.47
N GLY A 110 -7.42 4.60 -13.25
CA GLY A 110 -6.74 4.25 -12.01
C GLY A 110 -7.21 5.09 -10.82
N PHE A 111 -6.60 4.85 -9.66
CA PHE A 111 -6.81 5.63 -8.44
C PHE A 111 -5.69 5.39 -7.42
N ILE A 112 -5.59 6.26 -6.41
CA ILE A 112 -4.63 6.15 -5.30
C ILE A 112 -5.38 5.69 -4.05
N ILE A 113 -4.90 4.63 -3.40
CA ILE A 113 -5.44 4.16 -2.12
C ILE A 113 -4.54 4.65 -0.98
N VAL A 114 -5.17 5.24 0.03
CA VAL A 114 -4.49 5.64 1.27
C VAL A 114 -4.87 4.67 2.40
N ASP A 115 -3.88 4.16 3.13
CA ASP A 115 -4.07 3.28 4.28
C ASP A 115 -2.92 3.44 5.29
N SER A 116 -3.18 3.10 6.56
CA SER A 116 -2.16 3.17 7.61
C SER A 116 -1.16 2.03 7.52
N THR A 117 0.09 2.28 7.91
CA THR A 117 1.11 1.23 8.04
C THR A 117 1.49 1.05 9.50
N ARG A 118 1.54 -0.20 9.98
CA ARG A 118 2.04 -0.47 11.34
C ARG A 118 3.55 -0.25 11.40
N ALA A 119 4.04 0.21 12.54
CA ALA A 119 5.47 0.35 12.82
C ALA A 119 6.24 -0.93 12.46
N GLY A 120 7.38 -0.76 11.79
CA GLY A 120 8.22 -1.87 11.31
C GLY A 120 7.79 -2.49 9.98
N LYS A 121 6.64 -2.10 9.40
CA LYS A 121 6.26 -2.48 8.03
C LYS A 121 6.49 -1.32 7.06
N ARG A 122 6.85 -1.66 5.82
CA ARG A 122 6.96 -0.66 4.73
C ARG A 122 5.60 -0.35 4.08
N ILE A 123 4.72 -1.34 3.99
CA ILE A 123 3.41 -1.25 3.32
C ILE A 123 2.44 -2.12 4.13
N PRO A 124 1.17 -1.71 4.32
CA PRO A 124 0.18 -2.55 5.00
C PRO A 124 -0.16 -3.79 4.18
N ASP A 125 -0.57 -4.86 4.87
CA ASP A 125 -0.94 -6.13 4.21
C ASP A 125 -2.15 -5.95 3.27
N ALA A 126 -3.06 -5.01 3.57
CA ALA A 126 -4.18 -4.70 2.68
C ALA A 126 -3.69 -4.26 1.29
N LEU A 127 -2.69 -3.37 1.23
CA LEU A 127 -2.13 -2.87 -0.02
C LEU A 127 -1.13 -3.84 -0.66
N SER A 128 -0.33 -4.55 0.14
CA SER A 128 0.72 -5.43 -0.39
C SER A 128 0.24 -6.85 -0.74
N LYS A 129 -0.93 -7.28 -0.26
CA LYS A 129 -1.47 -8.63 -0.47
C LYS A 129 -2.90 -8.61 -0.97
N THR A 130 -3.83 -7.99 -0.22
CA THR A 130 -5.26 -8.03 -0.55
C THR A 130 -5.56 -7.34 -1.88
N VAL A 131 -5.02 -6.13 -2.12
CA VAL A 131 -5.22 -5.40 -3.38
C VAL A 131 -4.67 -6.16 -4.59
N PRO A 132 -3.43 -6.70 -4.58
CA PRO A 132 -2.94 -7.57 -5.66
C PRO A 132 -3.82 -8.80 -5.93
N ILE A 133 -4.31 -9.47 -4.88
CA ILE A 133 -5.24 -10.61 -5.02
C ILE A 133 -6.54 -10.14 -5.68
N TRP A 134 -7.08 -8.99 -5.27
CA TRP A 134 -8.27 -8.40 -5.87
C TRP A 134 -8.06 -8.11 -7.36
N CYS A 135 -6.97 -7.44 -7.74
CA CYS A 135 -6.65 -7.17 -9.15
C CYS A 135 -6.57 -8.47 -9.96
N ALA A 136 -5.88 -9.50 -9.43
CA ALA A 136 -5.74 -10.77 -10.13
C ALA A 136 -7.08 -11.48 -10.35
N VAL A 137 -7.99 -11.43 -9.36
CA VAL A 137 -9.31 -12.07 -9.43
C VAL A 137 -10.20 -11.34 -10.42
N ILE A 138 -10.28 -10.00 -10.36
CA ILE A 138 -11.07 -9.21 -11.30
C ILE A 138 -10.57 -9.43 -12.73
N ASN A 139 -9.27 -9.33 -12.97
CA ASN A 139 -8.68 -9.53 -14.30
C ASN A 139 -9.02 -10.91 -14.87
N ARG A 140 -8.95 -11.97 -14.05
CA ARG A 140 -9.31 -13.33 -14.46
C ARG A 140 -10.82 -13.48 -14.69
N ALA A 141 -11.66 -12.90 -13.84
CA ALA A 141 -13.10 -12.96 -13.98
C ALA A 141 -13.57 -12.27 -15.27
N ILE A 142 -13.06 -11.06 -15.56
CA ILE A 142 -13.32 -10.33 -16.81
C ILE A 142 -12.85 -11.18 -18.00
N LYS A 143 -11.63 -11.73 -17.96
CA LYS A 143 -11.15 -12.61 -19.02
C LYS A 143 -12.09 -13.77 -19.27
N THR A 144 -12.54 -14.48 -18.24
CA THR A 144 -13.45 -15.62 -18.41
C THR A 144 -14.82 -15.19 -18.95
N ALA A 145 -15.37 -14.08 -18.47
CA ALA A 145 -16.67 -13.57 -18.88
C ALA A 145 -16.71 -13.06 -20.34
N PHE A 146 -15.58 -12.53 -20.84
CA PHE A 146 -15.48 -11.92 -22.17
C PHE A 146 -14.57 -12.70 -23.14
N SER A 147 -14.04 -13.87 -22.75
CA SER A 147 -13.47 -14.80 -23.71
C SER A 147 -14.63 -15.30 -24.58
N LYS A 148 -14.56 -15.05 -25.89
CA LYS A 148 -15.51 -15.61 -26.86
C LYS A 148 -15.73 -17.10 -26.52
N PRO A 149 -16.98 -17.60 -26.46
CA PRO A 149 -17.20 -19.03 -26.46
C PRO A 149 -16.45 -19.61 -27.67
N PRO A 150 -15.79 -20.78 -27.56
CA PRO A 150 -15.32 -21.46 -28.75
C PRO A 150 -16.54 -21.68 -29.63
N ASP A 151 -16.49 -21.13 -30.84
CA ASP A 151 -17.58 -21.20 -31.80
C ASP A 151 -18.03 -22.67 -31.90
N ALA A 152 -19.25 -22.93 -31.43
CA ALA A 152 -19.93 -24.17 -31.74
C ALA A 152 -20.24 -24.11 -33.24
N HIS A 153 -19.76 -25.14 -33.94
CA HIS A 153 -19.82 -25.38 -35.39
C HIS A 153 -18.57 -24.93 -36.16
N GLY A 154 -17.84 -25.95 -36.61
CA GLY A 154 -16.55 -25.81 -37.26
C GLY A 154 -16.63 -25.31 -38.69
N ASP A 155 -15.50 -24.80 -39.13
CA ASP A 155 -15.02 -25.04 -40.48
C ASP A 155 -13.49 -24.95 -40.47
N SER A 156 -12.87 -25.95 -41.07
CA SER A 156 -11.45 -25.99 -41.39
C SER A 156 -11.20 -25.05 -42.56
N GLY A 157 -10.96 -23.78 -42.26
CA GLY A 157 -10.66 -22.74 -43.25
C GLY A 157 -9.34 -22.05 -42.97
N SER A 158 -8.28 -22.50 -43.64
CA SER A 158 -7.03 -21.77 -43.82
C SER A 158 -7.28 -20.39 -44.47
N GLY A 159 -6.81 -19.30 -43.86
CA GLY A 159 -6.82 -17.99 -44.50
C GLY A 159 -6.29 -16.89 -43.59
N GLY A 160 -5.08 -16.41 -43.88
CA GLY A 160 -4.48 -15.26 -43.21
C GLY A 160 -5.24 -13.96 -43.46
N GLY A 161 -5.17 -13.06 -42.49
CA GLY A 161 -5.70 -11.71 -42.62
C GLY A 161 -5.67 -10.98 -41.28
N GLY A 162 -4.78 -10.01 -41.15
CA GLY A 162 -4.53 -9.28 -39.91
C GLY A 162 -5.76 -8.53 -39.39
N GLY A 163 -6.06 -8.75 -38.11
CA GLY A 163 -7.00 -7.95 -37.33
C GLY A 163 -6.40 -7.71 -35.95
N GLY A 164 -5.88 -6.51 -35.73
CA GLY A 164 -5.22 -6.07 -34.51
C GLY A 164 -6.14 -6.02 -33.29
N GLY A 165 -6.50 -7.18 -32.75
CA GLY A 165 -6.95 -7.27 -31.37
C GLY A 165 -5.78 -6.85 -30.50
N ARG A 166 -5.80 -5.63 -29.97
CA ARG A 166 -4.90 -5.24 -28.88
C ARG A 166 -5.21 -6.16 -27.70
N GLY A 167 -4.52 -7.29 -27.65
CA GLY A 167 -4.61 -8.24 -26.56
C GLY A 167 -4.31 -7.50 -25.28
N TRP A 168 -5.31 -7.41 -24.40
CA TRP A 168 -5.13 -6.85 -23.07
C TRP A 168 -3.99 -7.61 -22.39
N ASP A 169 -2.98 -6.88 -21.91
CA ASP A 169 -1.86 -7.50 -21.22
C ASP A 169 -2.35 -8.15 -19.91
N THR A 170 -2.37 -9.48 -19.90
CA THR A 170 -2.76 -10.28 -18.73
C THR A 170 -1.59 -10.61 -17.81
N ALA A 171 -0.38 -10.13 -18.12
CA ALA A 171 0.73 -10.25 -17.20
C ALA A 171 0.35 -9.55 -15.89
N LEU A 172 0.49 -10.29 -14.79
CA LEU A 172 0.35 -9.69 -13.46
C LEU A 172 1.41 -8.59 -13.37
N TYR A 173 0.98 -7.33 -13.31
CA TYR A 173 1.90 -6.21 -13.12
C TYR A 173 2.67 -6.47 -11.82
N THR A 174 3.93 -6.87 -11.99
CA THR A 174 4.89 -7.01 -10.91
C THR A 174 5.74 -5.75 -10.98
N PRO A 175 5.68 -4.87 -9.98
CA PRO A 175 6.56 -3.71 -9.93
C PRO A 175 8.00 -4.21 -10.15
N PRO A 176 8.80 -3.55 -11.01
CA PRO A 176 10.17 -3.97 -11.23
C PRO A 176 10.84 -4.14 -9.87
N ARG A 177 11.41 -5.33 -9.59
CA ARG A 177 12.20 -5.56 -8.38
C ARG A 177 13.14 -4.36 -8.23
N ARG A 178 13.07 -3.67 -7.09
CA ARG A 178 13.83 -2.46 -6.76
C ARG A 178 15.27 -2.62 -7.28
N ARG A 179 15.56 -2.08 -8.47
CA ARG A 179 16.94 -1.90 -8.90
C ARG A 179 17.50 -0.86 -7.94
N GLU A 180 18.57 -1.20 -7.25
CA GLU A 180 19.36 -0.25 -6.48
C GLU A 180 19.60 0.97 -7.38
N ARG A 181 19.04 2.11 -6.97
CA ARG A 181 19.08 3.32 -7.77
C ARG A 181 20.45 3.96 -7.52
N THR A 182 21.48 3.50 -8.22
CA THR A 182 22.64 4.34 -8.53
C THR A 182 22.18 5.40 -9.52
N ARG A 183 21.68 6.52 -8.99
CA ARG A 183 21.71 7.79 -9.70
C ARG A 183 22.34 8.81 -8.77
N ALA A 184 23.57 9.16 -9.11
CA ALA A 184 24.26 10.33 -8.61
C ALA A 184 23.33 11.56 -8.76
N PHE A 185 23.25 12.35 -7.69
CA PHE A 185 22.78 13.72 -7.78
C PHE A 185 23.70 14.50 -8.73
N PRO A 186 23.18 15.30 -9.67
CA PRO A 186 24.02 16.27 -10.36
C PRO A 186 24.34 17.39 -9.38
N ASP A 187 25.64 17.63 -9.24
CA ASP A 187 26.24 18.74 -8.50
C ASP A 187 25.63 20.07 -8.95
N ARG A 188 25.08 20.83 -8.01
CA ARG A 188 24.63 22.21 -8.28
C ARG A 188 25.86 23.10 -8.14
N ARG A 189 26.22 23.78 -9.23
CA ARG A 189 26.98 25.03 -9.15
C ARG A 189 26.15 26.11 -8.49
#